data_AF-A0A2D7IF04-F1
#
_entry.id   AF-A0A2D7IF04-F1
#
_cell.length_a   1.000
_cell.length_b   1.000
_cell.length_c   1.000
_cell.angle_alpha   90.00
_cell.angle_beta   90.00
_cell.angle_gamma   90.00
#
_symmetry.space_group_name_H-M   'P 1'
#
loop_
_entity.id
_entity.type
_entity.pdbx_description
1 polymer ?
#
loop_
_entity_poly.entity_id
_entity_poly.type
_entity_poly.pdbx_seq_one_letter_code
_entity_poly.pdbx_strand_id
1 'polypeptide(L)'
;MDKKISLFCCLIIYLWGISTHANDNLVSITSIVNNCSSCHGYNNQGNIYVPSIISLKKKDFILKMNMYRELDKSTSMYRIAKALTNDDIINLANFYFD
;
A
#
# COMPACT_ATOMS: atom_id res chain seq x y z
N MET A 1 27.69 40.72 27.47
CA MET A 1 27.19 39.60 26.65
C MET A 1 26.96 38.43 27.58
N ASP A 2 25.73 38.32 28.07
CA ASP A 2 25.40 37.53 29.25
C ASP A 2 25.26 36.05 28.91
N LYS A 3 26.18 35.24 29.48
CA LYS A 3 26.25 33.77 29.33
C LYS A 3 24.94 33.03 29.65
N LYS A 4 23.96 33.71 30.27
CA LYS A 4 22.63 33.18 30.61
C LYS A 4 21.71 33.01 29.39
N ILE A 5 21.88 33.83 28.35
CA ILE A 5 21.08 33.74 27.11
C ILE A 5 21.50 32.54 26.25
N SER A 6 22.78 32.16 26.30
CA SER A 6 23.30 30.99 25.58
C SER A 6 22.83 29.65 26.17
N LEU A 7 22.47 29.62 27.46
CA LEU A 7 22.07 28.37 28.13
C LEU A 7 20.58 28.04 27.94
N PHE A 8 19.76 29.06 27.63
CA PHE A 8 18.31 28.89 27.49
C PHE A 8 17.90 28.31 26.13
N CYS A 9 18.74 28.43 25.10
CA CYS A 9 18.49 27.85 23.78
C CYS A 9 18.57 26.32 23.75
N CYS A 10 19.33 25.68 24.65
CA CYS A 10 19.48 24.22 24.63
C CYS A 10 18.27 23.47 25.23
N LEU A 11 17.49 24.10 26.10
CA LEU A 11 16.38 23.43 26.80
C LEU A 11 15.12 23.31 25.92
N ILE A 12 14.91 24.24 24.99
CA ILE A 12 13.74 24.24 24.09
C ILE A 12 13.86 23.17 23.00
N ILE A 13 15.08 22.81 22.61
CA ILE A 13 15.36 21.77 21.60
C ILE A 13 15.07 20.36 22.16
N TYR A 14 15.15 20.17 23.48
CA TYR A 14 14.96 18.85 24.11
C TYR A 14 13.49 18.42 24.24
N LEU A 15 12.54 19.35 24.15
CA LEU A 15 11.10 19.06 24.25
C LEU A 15 10.41 18.90 22.89
N TRP A 16 11.13 19.13 21.78
CA TRP A 16 10.66 18.88 20.42
C TRP A 16 11.32 17.62 19.86
N GLY A 17 11.41 16.58 20.69
CA GLY A 17 11.59 15.21 20.20
C GLY A 17 10.32 14.79 19.47
N ILE A 18 10.15 15.28 18.25
CA ILE A 18 9.05 14.96 17.36
C ILE A 18 9.11 13.44 17.16
N SER A 19 8.13 12.72 17.70
CA SER A 19 7.91 11.32 17.40
C SER A 19 7.57 11.18 15.92
N THR A 20 8.58 11.05 15.06
CA THR A 20 8.37 10.55 13.70
C THR A 20 8.11 9.06 13.84
N HIS A 21 6.85 8.68 14.00
CA HIS A 21 6.42 7.31 13.71
C HIS A 21 6.55 7.14 12.20
N ALA A 22 7.73 6.72 11.74
CA ALA A 22 7.83 6.10 10.43
C ALA A 22 6.92 4.87 10.47
N ASN A 23 5.80 4.93 9.74
CA ASN A 23 4.97 3.77 9.54
C ASN A 23 5.72 2.85 8.57
N ASP A 24 6.57 1.99 9.12
CA ASP A 24 7.41 1.03 8.40
C ASP A 24 6.59 -0.14 7.79
N ASN A 25 5.41 0.14 7.24
CA ASN A 25 4.76 -0.73 6.26
C ASN A 25 5.55 -0.62 4.95
N LEU A 26 6.69 -1.31 4.92
CA LEU A 26 7.89 -1.12 4.09
C LEU A 26 7.72 -1.29 2.55
N VAL A 27 6.50 -1.36 2.02
CA VAL A 27 6.25 -1.23 0.58
C VAL A 27 5.15 -0.19 0.36
N SER A 28 5.49 0.90 -0.34
CA SER A 28 4.51 1.92 -0.70
C SER A 28 3.38 1.28 -1.53
N ILE A 29 2.13 1.52 -1.14
CA ILE A 29 0.94 1.06 -1.87
C ILE A 29 1.00 1.41 -3.36
N THR A 30 1.55 2.58 -3.70
CA THR A 30 1.76 3.03 -5.09
C THR A 30 2.65 2.07 -5.87
N SER A 31 3.67 1.48 -5.25
CA SER A 31 4.54 0.50 -5.90
C SER A 31 3.79 -0.79 -6.22
N ILE A 32 2.91 -1.24 -5.31
CA ILE A 32 2.07 -2.42 -5.53
C ILE A 32 1.10 -2.16 -6.69
N VAL A 33 0.45 -0.99 -6.70
CA VAL A 33 -0.48 -0.57 -7.77
C VAL A 33 0.22 -0.53 -9.13
N ASN A 34 1.44 0.03 -9.20
CA ASN A 34 2.21 0.06 -10.44
C ASN A 34 2.49 -1.35 -10.99
N ASN A 35 2.77 -2.31 -10.10
CA ASN A 35 2.94 -3.71 -10.48
C ASN A 35 1.62 -4.36 -10.92
N CYS A 36 0.46 -3.94 -10.40
CA CYS A 36 -0.83 -4.41 -10.91
C CYS A 36 -1.05 -3.98 -12.36
N SER A 37 -0.71 -2.73 -12.67
CA SER A 37 -0.93 -2.14 -14.00
C SER A 37 -0.08 -2.80 -15.10
N SER A 38 1.05 -3.43 -14.76
CA SER A 38 1.87 -4.14 -15.76
C SER A 38 1.12 -5.29 -16.45
N CYS A 39 0.14 -5.89 -15.76
CA CYS A 39 -0.69 -6.96 -16.31
C CYS A 39 -2.12 -6.48 -16.59
N HIS A 40 -2.70 -5.68 -15.70
CA HIS A 40 -4.09 -5.20 -15.80
C HIS A 40 -4.24 -3.94 -16.65
N GLY A 41 -3.21 -3.54 -17.39
CA GLY A 41 -3.25 -2.41 -18.32
C GLY A 41 -3.15 -1.05 -17.64
N TYR A 42 -3.13 -0.01 -18.47
CA TYR A 42 -3.03 1.38 -18.01
C TYR A 42 -4.18 1.73 -17.07
N ASN A 43 -3.85 2.35 -15.93
CA ASN A 43 -4.78 2.66 -14.85
C ASN A 43 -5.65 1.46 -14.41
N ASN A 44 -5.16 0.23 -14.60
CA ASN A 44 -5.85 -1.01 -14.23
C ASN A 44 -7.22 -1.21 -14.90
N GLN A 45 -7.40 -0.62 -16.09
CA GLN A 45 -8.64 -0.68 -16.89
C GLN A 45 -8.85 -2.04 -17.59
N GLY A 46 -7.87 -2.93 -17.54
CA GLY A 46 -7.86 -4.21 -18.24
C GLY A 46 -7.34 -4.09 -19.66
N ASN A 47 -7.23 -5.24 -20.31
CA ASN A 47 -6.94 -5.41 -21.72
C ASN A 47 -7.62 -6.69 -22.25
N ILE A 48 -7.31 -7.08 -23.48
CA ILE A 48 -7.94 -8.24 -24.14
C ILE A 48 -7.62 -9.60 -23.46
N TYR A 49 -6.55 -9.67 -22.64
CA TYR A 49 -6.11 -10.90 -21.98
C TYR A 49 -6.38 -10.89 -20.47
N VAL A 50 -6.27 -9.72 -19.84
CA VAL A 50 -6.36 -9.57 -18.39
C VAL A 50 -7.48 -8.58 -18.06
N PRO A 51 -8.46 -8.96 -17.21
CA PRO A 51 -9.63 -8.14 -16.94
C PRO A 51 -9.30 -6.88 -16.14
N SER A 52 -10.22 -5.90 -16.23
CA SER A 52 -10.18 -4.67 -15.43
C SER A 52 -10.25 -4.95 -13.92
N ILE A 53 -9.46 -4.21 -13.15
CA ILE A 53 -9.60 -4.19 -11.67
C ILE A 53 -10.71 -3.20 -11.30
N ILE A 54 -10.70 -2.02 -11.91
CA ILE A 54 -11.56 -0.90 -11.50
C ILE A 54 -13.04 -1.10 -11.87
N SER A 55 -13.37 -2.11 -12.67
CA SER A 55 -14.77 -2.47 -12.93
C SER A 55 -15.43 -3.28 -11.81
N LEU A 56 -14.66 -3.71 -10.80
CA LEU A 56 -15.18 -4.44 -9.64
C LEU A 56 -15.78 -3.49 -8.61
N LYS A 57 -16.55 -4.04 -7.67
CA LYS A 57 -16.86 -3.38 -6.40
C LYS A 57 -15.79 -3.72 -5.37
N LYS A 58 -15.55 -2.82 -4.42
CA LYS A 58 -14.59 -3.02 -3.31
C LYS A 58 -14.70 -4.38 -2.63
N LYS A 59 -15.92 -4.79 -2.26
CA LYS A 59 -16.21 -6.09 -1.65
C LYS A 59 -15.83 -7.27 -2.55
N ASP A 60 -16.12 -7.16 -3.84
CA ASP A 60 -15.85 -8.21 -4.82
C ASP A 60 -14.35 -8.34 -5.10
N PHE A 61 -13.61 -7.22 -5.08
CA PHE A 61 -12.15 -7.24 -5.16
C PHE A 61 -11.54 -8.00 -3.97
N ILE A 62 -11.92 -7.65 -2.74
CA ILE A 62 -11.41 -8.33 -1.53
C ILE A 62 -11.74 -9.82 -1.55
N LEU A 63 -12.98 -10.17 -1.93
CA LEU A 63 -13.41 -11.57 -2.07
C LEU A 63 -12.55 -12.31 -3.10
N LYS A 64 -12.38 -11.75 -4.30
CA LYS A 64 -11.57 -12.36 -5.36
C LYS A 64 -10.11 -12.53 -4.95
N MET A 65 -9.50 -11.54 -4.30
CA MET A 65 -8.12 -11.65 -3.83
C MET A 65 -7.93 -12.79 -2.84
N ASN A 66 -8.89 -13.00 -1.93
CA ASN A 66 -8.87 -14.15 -1.04
C ASN A 66 -9.11 -15.48 -1.78
N MET A 67 -10.01 -15.51 -2.76
CA MET A 67 -10.21 -16.69 -3.61
C MET A 67 -8.94 -17.04 -4.39
N TYR A 68 -8.20 -16.05 -4.92
CA TYR A 68 -6.94 -16.29 -5.63
C TYR A 68 -5.89 -16.99 -4.78
N ARG A 69 -5.91 -16.82 -3.45
CA ARG A 69 -4.98 -17.54 -2.54
C ARG A 69 -5.25 -19.03 -2.44
N GLU A 70 -6.46 -19.46 -2.76
CA GLU A 70 -6.91 -20.86 -2.70
C GLU A 70 -7.10 -21.48 -4.08
N LEU A 71 -6.91 -20.70 -5.15
CA LEU A 71 -6.99 -21.17 -6.53
C LEU A 71 -5.81 -22.06 -6.92
N ASP A 72 -5.88 -22.64 -8.12
CA ASP A 72 -4.80 -23.43 -8.69
C ASP A 72 -3.47 -22.65 -8.68
N LYS A 73 -2.45 -23.31 -8.12
CA LYS A 73 -1.09 -22.81 -7.96
C LYS A 73 -0.42 -22.46 -9.29
N SER A 74 -0.93 -23.00 -10.39
CA SER A 74 -0.45 -22.71 -11.75
C SER A 74 -0.75 -21.26 -12.18
N THR A 75 -1.76 -20.61 -11.61
CA THR A 75 -2.20 -19.28 -12.06
C THR A 75 -1.28 -18.15 -11.60
N SER A 76 -1.15 -17.10 -12.41
CA SER A 76 -0.36 -15.92 -12.05
C SER A 76 -0.93 -15.21 -10.82
N MET A 77 -2.26 -15.03 -10.78
CA MET A 77 -2.90 -14.35 -9.65
C MET A 77 -2.81 -15.13 -8.34
N TYR A 78 -2.71 -16.46 -8.35
CA TYR A 78 -2.40 -17.22 -7.14
C TYR A 78 -1.07 -16.77 -6.52
N ARG A 79 -0.01 -16.74 -7.34
CA ARG A 79 1.33 -16.37 -6.87
C ARG A 79 1.37 -14.94 -6.34
N ILE A 80 0.69 -14.02 -7.03
CA ILE A 80 0.59 -12.62 -6.59
C ILE A 80 -0.22 -12.50 -5.30
N ALA A 81 -1.42 -13.07 -5.23
CA ALA A 81 -2.31 -12.95 -4.08
C ALA A 81 -1.75 -13.62 -2.81
N LYS A 82 -0.94 -14.68 -2.96
CA LYS A 82 -0.25 -15.33 -1.83
C LYS A 82 0.88 -14.50 -1.23
N ALA A 83 1.49 -13.60 -2.00
CA ALA A 83 2.56 -12.73 -1.52
C ALA A 83 2.05 -11.51 -0.77
N LEU A 84 0.81 -11.09 -1.03
CA LEU A 84 0.18 -9.94 -0.35
C LEU A 84 -0.35 -10.35 1.02
N THR A 85 -0.23 -9.46 2.00
CA THR A 85 -0.87 -9.59 3.32
C THR A 85 -2.37 -9.23 3.25
N ASN A 86 -3.12 -9.45 4.33
CA ASN A 86 -4.51 -8.97 4.40
C ASN A 86 -4.56 -7.43 4.35
N ASP A 87 -3.64 -6.76 5.03
CA ASP A 87 -3.58 -5.30 5.06
C ASP A 87 -3.25 -4.74 3.67
N ASP A 88 -2.38 -5.40 2.91
CA ASP A 88 -2.12 -5.01 1.51
C ASP A 88 -3.38 -5.10 0.65
N ILE A 89 -4.17 -6.17 0.78
CA ILE A 89 -5.43 -6.33 0.04
C ILE A 89 -6.44 -5.25 0.44
N ILE A 90 -6.55 -4.94 1.72
CA ILE A 90 -7.44 -3.87 2.21
C ILE A 90 -6.98 -2.50 1.71
N ASN A 91 -5.68 -2.20 1.79
CA ASN A 91 -5.12 -0.94 1.31
C ASN A 91 -5.28 -0.78 -0.21
N LEU A 92 -5.10 -1.85 -0.99
CA LEU A 92 -5.40 -1.85 -2.42
C LEU A 92 -6.88 -1.62 -2.70
N ALA A 93 -7.75 -2.25 -1.92
CA ALA A 93 -9.19 -2.07 -2.06
C ALA A 93 -9.60 -0.62 -1.75
N ASN A 94 -9.00 0.01 -0.73
CA ASN A 94 -9.21 1.42 -0.45
C ASN A 94 -8.68 2.29 -1.61
N PHE A 95 -7.46 2.01 -2.09
CA PHE A 95 -6.85 2.77 -3.17
C PHE A 95 -7.69 2.78 -4.47
N TYR A 96 -8.28 1.65 -4.83
CA TYR A 96 -9.02 1.54 -6.11
C TYR A 96 -10.48 2.00 -6.04
N PHE A 97 -11.09 2.00 -4.86
CA PHE A 97 -12.56 2.08 -4.76
C PHE A 97 -13.07 3.12 -3.75
N ASP A 98 -12.19 3.83 -3.04
CA ASP A 98 -12.52 4.98 -2.20
C ASP A 98 -11.99 6.28 -2.84
#